data_AF-A0AAW0INQ7-F1
#
_entry.id   AF-A0AAW0INQ7-F1
#
_cell.length_a   1.000
_cell.length_b   1.000
_cell.length_c   1.000
_cell.angle_alpha   90.00
_cell.angle_beta   90.00
_cell.angle_gamma   90.00
#
_symmetry.space_group_name_H-M   'P 1'
#
loop_
_entity.id
_entity.type
_entity.pdbx_description
1 polymer ?
#
loop_
_entity_poly.entity_id
_entity_poly.type
_entity_poly.pdbx_seq_one_letter_code
_entity_poly.pdbx_strand_id
1 'polypeptide(L)'
;MEKAGDHLKGGAKRVIISTTSADSPTHVVMSGKHEKNDNSIKMVRNASYNTSYLASLAKVIHGNFGIVEGLMATVLALTATQKTIYDPSGKL
;
A
#
# COMPACT_ATOMS: atom_id res chain seq x y z
N MET A 1 12.22 -4.14 -1.29
CA MET A 1 12.87 -3.05 -0.51
C MET A 1 14.23 -2.66 -1.07
N GLU A 2 14.98 -3.62 -1.61
CA GLU A 2 16.35 -3.46 -2.11
C GLU A 2 16.56 -2.22 -3.01
N LYS A 3 15.77 -2.06 -4.08
CA LYS A 3 15.90 -0.91 -5.02
C LYS A 3 15.62 0.45 -4.37
N ALA A 4 14.61 0.54 -3.52
CA ALA A 4 14.28 1.81 -2.87
C ALA A 4 15.24 2.12 -1.69
N GLY A 5 16.00 1.13 -1.22
CA GLY A 5 17.12 1.33 -0.30
C GLY A 5 18.29 2.10 -0.91
N ASP A 6 18.41 2.17 -2.23
CA ASP A 6 19.45 2.97 -2.88
C ASP A 6 19.26 4.48 -2.64
N HIS A 7 18.03 4.93 -2.40
CA HIS A 7 17.80 6.31 -1.96
C HIS A 7 18.42 6.59 -0.57
N LEU A 8 18.42 5.61 0.34
CA LEU A 8 19.06 5.74 1.65
C LEU A 8 20.58 5.76 1.51
N LYS A 9 21.15 4.94 0.62
CA LYS A 9 22.58 4.97 0.29
C LYS A 9 22.99 6.31 -0.36
N GLY A 10 22.10 6.88 -1.17
CA GLY A 10 22.25 8.21 -1.78
C GLY A 10 22.07 9.39 -0.81
N GLY A 11 21.91 9.14 0.49
CA GLY A 11 21.86 10.18 1.52
C GLY A 11 20.45 10.61 1.95
N ALA A 12 19.39 9.99 1.42
CA ALA A 12 18.04 10.23 1.93
C ALA A 12 17.93 9.71 3.37
N LYS A 13 17.34 10.50 4.27
CA LYS A 13 17.15 10.12 5.68
C LYS A 13 15.98 9.15 5.87
N ARG A 14 14.95 9.27 5.02
CA ARG A 14 13.74 8.45 5.04
C ARG A 14 13.21 8.26 3.62
N VAL A 15 12.56 7.13 3.36
CA VAL A 15 11.96 6.80 2.07
C VAL A 15 10.51 6.38 2.27
N ILE A 16 9.60 6.92 1.45
CA ILE A 16 8.18 6.52 1.43
C ILE A 16 7.87 5.89 0.07
N ILE A 17 7.45 4.63 0.06
CA ILE A 17 6.99 3.94 -1.15
C ILE A 17 5.46 4.09 -1.27
N SER A 18 4.99 4.61 -2.39
CA SER A 18 3.56 4.85 -2.67
C SER A 18 2.78 3.63 -3.20
N THR A 19 3.42 2.47 -3.29
CA THR A 19 2.86 1.24 -3.90
C THR A 19 2.93 0.04 -2.96
N THR A 20 2.21 -1.02 -3.27
CA THR A 20 2.37 -2.34 -2.63
C THR A 20 3.67 -3.00 -3.10
N SER A 21 4.45 -3.56 -2.18
CA SER A 21 5.64 -4.36 -2.53
C SER A 21 5.71 -5.60 -1.63
N ALA A 22 6.09 -6.74 -2.21
CA ALA A 22 6.05 -8.04 -1.56
C ALA A 22 6.96 -8.14 -0.32
N ASP A 23 8.10 -7.43 -0.31
CA ASP A 23 9.19 -7.74 0.61
C ASP A 23 9.24 -6.89 1.89
N SER A 24 8.12 -6.34 2.38
CA SER A 24 8.20 -5.58 3.64
C SER A 24 6.86 -5.42 4.36
N PRO A 25 6.87 -5.17 5.69
CA PRO A 25 5.66 -4.88 6.43
C PRO A 25 4.98 -3.62 5.89
N THR A 26 3.82 -3.82 5.25
CA THR A 26 2.95 -2.73 4.81
C THR A 26 2.41 -2.03 6.05
N HIS A 27 2.92 -0.84 6.31
CA HIS A 27 2.31 0.08 7.26
C HIS A 27 1.17 0.76 6.52
N VAL A 28 -0.09 0.48 6.85
CA VAL A 28 -1.21 1.23 6.28
C VAL A 28 -1.20 2.59 7.00
N VAL A 29 -0.45 3.54 6.44
CA VAL A 29 -0.08 4.80 7.11
C VAL A 29 -1.30 5.67 7.42
N MET A 30 -2.41 5.53 6.69
CA MET A 30 -3.57 6.42 6.83
C MET A 30 -4.71 5.93 7.74
N SER A 31 -4.69 4.69 8.23
CA SER A 31 -5.87 4.14 8.95
C SER A 31 -5.48 3.48 10.28
N GLY A 32 -4.98 4.29 11.21
CA GLY A 32 -4.98 3.98 12.65
C GLY A 32 -3.91 2.99 13.14
N LYS A 33 -2.77 2.88 12.43
CA LYS A 33 -1.51 2.31 12.97
C LYS A 33 -0.41 3.39 13.10
N HIS A 34 -0.81 4.64 13.35
CA HIS A 34 0.13 5.75 13.50
C HIS A 34 0.99 5.65 14.78
N GLU A 35 0.64 4.76 15.71
CA GLU A 35 1.33 4.58 16.99
C GLU A 35 2.64 3.79 16.90
N LYS A 36 2.92 3.10 15.78
CA LYS A 36 4.18 2.35 15.58
C LYS A 36 5.14 3.04 14.62
N ASN A 37 5.08 4.38 14.52
CA ASN A 37 6.15 5.13 13.87
C ASN A 37 7.30 5.27 14.86
N ASP A 38 7.96 4.14 15.12
CA ASP A 38 9.25 4.16 15.79
C ASP A 38 10.20 4.97 14.90
N ASN A 39 10.85 5.99 15.46
CA ASN A 39 11.74 6.88 14.70
C ASN A 39 12.94 6.13 14.09
N SER A 40 13.12 4.86 14.48
CA SER A 40 14.04 3.88 13.90
C SER A 40 13.69 3.47 12.46
N ILE A 41 12.44 3.61 12.03
CA ILE A 41 11.99 3.16 10.71
C ILE A 41 12.41 4.17 9.63
N LYS A 42 13.46 3.83 8.90
CA LYS A 42 14.00 4.66 7.79
C LYS A 42 13.22 4.52 6.48
N MET A 43 12.30 3.55 6.38
CA MET A 43 11.58 3.29 5.15
C MET A 43 10.16 2.80 5.42
N VAL A 44 9.19 3.51 4.87
CA VAL A 44 7.75 3.29 5.10
C VAL A 44 7.05 3.10 3.75
N ARG A 45 5.92 2.39 3.74
CA ARG A 45 5.08 2.18 2.56
C ARG A 45 3.68 2.71 2.83
N ASN A 46 3.00 3.31 1.86
CA ASN A 46 1.65 3.88 2.02
C ASN A 46 0.51 2.97 1.51
N ALA A 47 0.76 1.66 1.37
CA ALA A 47 -0.16 0.70 0.76
C ALA A 47 -0.70 1.16 -0.62
N SER A 48 -1.71 0.45 -1.17
CA SER A 48 -2.44 0.93 -2.35
C SER A 48 -3.68 1.71 -1.93
N TYR A 49 -4.25 2.51 -2.83
CA TYR A 49 -5.50 3.24 -2.58
C TYR A 49 -6.62 2.28 -2.12
N ASN A 50 -6.81 1.13 -2.79
CA ASN A 50 -7.79 0.12 -2.40
C ASN A 50 -7.57 -0.40 -0.98
N THR A 51 -6.33 -0.71 -0.64
CA THR A 51 -5.98 -1.22 0.69
C THR A 51 -6.28 -0.19 1.76
N SER A 52 -5.96 1.08 1.52
CA SER A 52 -6.17 2.17 2.48
C SER A 52 -7.66 2.43 2.73
N TYR A 53 -8.49 2.46 1.69
CA TYR A 53 -9.94 2.64 1.86
C TYR A 53 -10.60 1.45 2.56
N LEU A 54 -10.29 0.22 2.13
CA LEU A 54 -10.87 -0.98 2.72
C LEU A 54 -10.45 -1.16 4.18
N ALA A 55 -9.20 -0.85 4.52
CA ALA A 55 -8.69 -1.01 5.88
C ALA A 55 -9.46 -0.16 6.92
N SER A 56 -9.82 1.08 6.57
CA SER A 56 -10.63 1.93 7.47
C SER A 56 -12.00 1.33 7.75
N LEU A 57 -12.69 0.87 6.71
CA LEU A 57 -14.02 0.28 6.83
C LEU A 57 -13.96 -1.06 7.59
N ALA A 58 -13.03 -1.92 7.20
CA ALA A 58 -12.83 -3.22 7.85
C ALA A 58 -12.47 -3.06 9.33
N LYS A 59 -11.67 -2.05 9.71
CA LYS A 59 -11.33 -1.79 11.11
C LYS A 59 -12.57 -1.49 11.96
N VAL A 60 -13.47 -0.62 11.47
CA VAL A 60 -14.70 -0.26 12.21
C VAL A 60 -15.63 -1.46 12.32
N ILE A 61 -15.86 -2.18 11.23
CA ILE A 61 -16.76 -3.33 11.21
C ILE A 61 -16.20 -4.46 12.08
N HIS A 62 -14.92 -4.78 11.94
CA HIS A 62 -14.28 -5.83 12.72
C HIS A 62 -14.27 -5.51 14.22
N GLY A 63 -14.01 -4.25 14.60
CA GLY A 63 -14.00 -3.83 16.00
C GLY A 63 -15.36 -3.93 16.69
N ASN A 64 -16.46 -3.76 15.95
CA ASN A 64 -17.80 -3.76 16.52
C ASN A 64 -18.53 -5.10 16.36
N PHE A 65 -18.28 -5.83 15.27
CA PHE A 65 -19.09 -6.99 14.88
C PHE A 65 -18.28 -8.27 14.64
N GLY A 66 -16.95 -8.15 14.50
CA GLY A 66 -16.10 -9.26 14.08
C GLY A 66 -16.27 -9.60 12.60
N ILE A 67 -15.16 -9.77 11.89
CA ILE A 67 -15.13 -10.25 10.51
C ILE A 67 -14.41 -11.60 10.50
N VAL A 68 -15.09 -12.66 10.06
CA VAL A 68 -14.51 -14.00 9.90
C VAL A 68 -13.83 -14.13 8.53
N GLU A 69 -14.52 -13.70 7.48
CA GLU A 69 -14.03 -13.70 6.10
C GLU A 69 -14.68 -12.56 5.31
N GLY A 70 -14.09 -12.18 4.17
CA GLY A 70 -14.62 -11.11 3.33
C GLY A 70 -14.06 -11.15 1.90
N LEU A 71 -14.97 -11.00 0.93
CA LEU A 71 -14.63 -10.83 -0.48
C LEU A 71 -14.87 -9.37 -0.87
N MET A 72 -13.95 -8.79 -1.64
CA MET A 72 -14.06 -7.41 -2.09
C MET A 72 -13.93 -7.32 -3.60
N ALA A 73 -14.81 -6.53 -4.21
CA ALA A 73 -14.69 -6.09 -5.59
C ALA A 73 -14.58 -4.56 -5.60
N THR A 74 -13.74 -4.02 -6.48
CA THR A 74 -13.63 -2.58 -6.71
C THR A 74 -13.94 -2.29 -8.17
N VAL A 75 -14.83 -1.33 -8.39
CA VAL A 75 -14.98 -0.68 -9.70
C VAL A 75 -13.92 0.41 -9.78
N LEU A 76 -12.93 0.21 -10.62
CA LEU A 76 -11.74 1.07 -10.70
C LEU A 76 -11.74 1.90 -11.99
N ALA A 77 -11.43 3.19 -11.86
CA ALA A 77 -11.15 4.08 -12.99
C ALA A 77 -9.87 3.69 -13.74
N LEU A 78 -9.77 4.05 -15.03
CA LEU A 78 -8.57 3.81 -15.82
C LEU A 78 -7.34 4.48 -15.18
N THR A 79 -6.21 3.79 -15.21
CA THR A 79 -4.92 4.25 -14.71
C THR A 79 -3.92 4.36 -15.86
N ALA A 80 -2.75 4.96 -15.59
CA ALA A 80 -1.69 5.13 -16.59
C ALA A 80 -1.14 3.80 -17.15
N THR A 81 -1.43 2.65 -16.53
CA THR A 81 -0.97 1.34 -17.02
C THR A 81 -1.89 0.73 -18.07
N GLN A 82 -3.13 1.24 -18.22
CA GLN A 82 -4.03 0.82 -19.29
C GLN A 82 -3.66 1.51 -20.60
N LYS A 83 -3.88 0.80 -21.71
CA LYS A 83 -3.62 1.32 -23.06
C LYS A 83 -4.85 2.00 -23.64
N THR A 84 -4.63 3.03 -24.45
CA THR A 84 -5.71 3.76 -25.14
C THR A 84 -6.29 2.98 -26.31
N ILE A 85 -5.50 2.10 -26.91
CA ILE A 85 -5.87 1.20 -28.00
C ILE A 85 -5.54 -0.25 -27.62
N TYR A 86 -6.13 -1.19 -28.36
CA TYR A 86 -5.86 -2.61 -28.16
C TYR A 86 -4.43 -2.95 -28.58
N ASP A 87 -3.54 -3.14 -27.60
CA ASP A 87 -2.11 -3.35 -27.82
C ASP A 87 -1.58 -4.33 -26.74
N PRO A 88 -0.68 -5.28 -27.08
CA PRO A 88 -0.12 -6.26 -26.14
C PRO A 88 0.35 -5.72 -24.78
N SER A 89 -0.32 -6.12 -23.70
CA SER A 89 0.17 -5.89 -22.33
C SER A 89 1.20 -6.98 -22.00
N GLY A 90 2.50 -6.66 -22.06
CA GLY A 90 3.61 -7.60 -21.86
C GLY A 90 3.80 -8.15 -20.44
N LYS A 91 2.73 -8.24 -19.64
CA LYS A 91 2.73 -8.92 -18.35
C LYS A 91 2.37 -10.39 -18.58
N LEU A 92 3.35 -11.28 -18.40
CA LEU A 92 3.20 -12.72 -18.17
C LEU A 92 3.50 -13.00 -16.68
#